data_AF-A0A1T4Z552-F1
#
_entry.id   AF-A0A1T4Z552-F1
#
_cell.length_a   1.000
_cell.length_b   1.000
_cell.length_c   1.000
_cell.angle_alpha   90.00
_cell.angle_beta   90.00
_cell.angle_gamma   90.00
#
_symmetry.space_group_name_H-M   'P 1'
#
loop_
_entity.id
_entity.type
_entity.pdbx_description
1 polymer ?
#
loop_
_entity_poly.entity_id
_entity_poly.type
_entity_poly.pdbx_seq_one_letter_code
_entity_poly.pdbx_strand_id
1 'polypeptide(L)'
;MTNPITRMFGEKKQWRQYKARLAALPQPHRAAAEAVEHYLLRVGAVFVSDADGLLQMFDDLVELFEQSAADGTAVRDIVGDDPVAFVEDFITNYPSGRWLTKERERLNEAIARAES
;
A
#
# COMPACT_ATOMS: atom_id res chain seq x y z
N MET A 1 11.78 23.92 9.07
CA MET A 1 11.38 22.75 9.88
C MET A 1 9.89 22.88 10.17
N THR A 2 9.05 22.00 9.62
CA THR A 2 7.60 22.04 9.86
C THR A 2 7.33 21.62 11.31
N ASN A 3 6.50 22.37 12.03
CA ASN A 3 6.12 22.04 13.41
C ASN A 3 5.29 20.73 13.42
N PRO A 4 5.49 19.83 14.40
CA PRO A 4 4.77 18.55 14.48
C PRO A 4 3.24 18.67 14.44
N ILE A 5 2.67 19.75 14.96
CA ILE A 5 1.22 19.99 14.91
C ILE A 5 0.76 20.23 13.47
N THR A 6 1.48 21.07 12.72
CA THR A 6 1.18 21.35 11.31
C THR A 6 1.29 20.09 10.46
N ARG A 7 2.29 19.25 10.74
CA ARG A 7 2.46 17.94 10.08
C ARG A 7 1.26 17.03 10.32
N MET A 8 0.86 16.84 11.58
CA MET A 8 -0.30 16.01 11.95
C MET A 8 -1.61 16.48 11.31
N PHE A 9 -1.82 17.79 11.18
CA PHE A 9 -2.99 18.32 10.47
C PHE A 9 -2.95 18.02 8.97
N GLY A 10 -1.77 18.07 8.35
CA GLY A 10 -1.54 17.65 6.97
C GLY A 10 -1.89 16.19 6.77
N GLU A 11 -1.33 15.30 7.59
CA GLU A 11 -1.58 13.85 7.55
C GLU A 11 -3.08 13.52 7.69
N LYS A 12 -3.78 14.15 8.65
CA LYS A 12 -5.23 14.00 8.82
C LYS A 12 -6.05 14.54 7.66
N LYS A 13 -5.57 15.57 6.97
CA LYS A 13 -6.24 16.13 5.79
C LYS A 13 -6.08 15.16 4.62
N GLN A 14 -4.87 14.67 4.36
CA GLN A 14 -4.56 13.72 3.30
C GLN A 14 -5.35 12.42 3.48
N TRP A 15 -5.36 11.85 4.69
CA TRP A 15 -6.17 10.67 5.00
C TRP A 15 -7.66 10.85 4.67
N ARG A 16 -8.24 12.00 5.03
CA ARG A 16 -9.64 12.30 4.71
C ARG A 16 -9.90 12.43 3.21
N GLN A 17 -8.95 13.02 2.47
CA GLN A 17 -9.04 13.13 1.01
C GLN A 17 -8.98 11.75 0.36
N TYR A 18 -8.03 10.92 0.77
CA TYR A 18 -7.93 9.52 0.34
C TYR A 18 -9.24 8.75 0.59
N LYS A 19 -9.80 8.78 1.81
CA LYS A 19 -11.08 8.09 2.10
C LYS A 19 -12.25 8.61 1.27
N ALA A 20 -12.30 9.91 0.97
CA ALA A 20 -13.34 10.47 0.11
C ALA A 20 -13.21 9.99 -1.34
N ARG A 21 -11.99 9.96 -1.88
CA ARG A 21 -11.68 9.41 -3.22
C ARG A 21 -12.08 7.93 -3.31
N LEU A 22 -11.66 7.14 -2.31
CA LEU A 22 -11.99 5.72 -2.22
C LEU A 22 -13.51 5.50 -2.22
N ALA A 23 -14.27 6.28 -1.43
CA ALA A 23 -15.71 6.16 -1.35
C ALA A 23 -16.44 6.52 -2.66
N ALA A 24 -15.84 7.39 -3.48
CA ALA A 24 -16.38 7.84 -4.76
C ALA A 24 -16.17 6.85 -5.92
N LEU A 25 -15.31 5.84 -5.74
CA LEU A 25 -15.10 4.80 -6.75
C LEU A 25 -16.41 4.03 -7.04
N PRO A 26 -16.65 3.64 -8.30
CA PRO A 26 -17.76 2.76 -8.65
C PRO A 26 -17.51 1.35 -8.11
N GLN A 27 -18.59 0.56 -7.97
CA GLN A 27 -18.44 -0.89 -7.82
C GLN A 27 -18.09 -1.49 -9.19
N PRO A 28 -17.22 -2.53 -9.25
CA PRO A 28 -16.61 -3.28 -8.15
C PRO A 28 -15.28 -2.71 -7.60
N HIS A 29 -14.72 -1.66 -8.21
CA HIS A 29 -13.41 -1.09 -7.87
C HIS A 29 -13.30 -0.63 -6.42
N ARG A 30 -14.34 0.02 -5.90
CA ARG A 30 -14.37 0.45 -4.49
C ARG A 30 -14.16 -0.71 -3.52
N ALA A 31 -14.94 -1.80 -3.67
CA ALA A 31 -14.84 -2.94 -2.76
C ALA A 31 -13.46 -3.62 -2.83
N ALA A 32 -12.86 -3.68 -4.02
CA ALA A 32 -11.52 -4.22 -4.19
C ALA A 32 -10.46 -3.33 -3.51
N ALA A 33 -10.51 -2.02 -3.74
CA ALA A 33 -9.60 -1.08 -3.10
C ALA A 33 -9.74 -1.06 -1.57
N GLU A 34 -10.95 -1.17 -1.03
CA GLU A 34 -11.20 -1.32 0.42
C GLU A 34 -10.61 -2.62 0.99
N ALA A 35 -10.70 -3.74 0.25
CA ALA A 35 -10.10 -5.00 0.66
C ALA A 35 -8.55 -4.91 0.68
N VAL A 36 -7.96 -4.27 -0.32
CA VAL A 36 -6.52 -4.01 -0.39
C VAL A 36 -6.09 -3.08 0.75
N GLU A 37 -6.81 -1.98 0.99
CA GLU A 37 -6.58 -1.07 2.13
C GLU A 37 -6.56 -1.84 3.45
N HIS A 38 -7.57 -2.69 3.68
CA HIS A 38 -7.66 -3.47 4.91
C HIS A 38 -6.45 -4.41 5.07
N TYR A 39 -6.04 -5.10 4.01
CA TYR A 39 -4.86 -5.97 4.04
C TYR A 39 -3.58 -5.16 4.32
N LEU A 40 -3.40 -4.03 3.64
CA LEU A 40 -2.28 -3.11 3.87
C LEU A 40 -2.23 -2.59 5.30
N LEU A 41 -3.36 -2.23 5.91
CA LEU A 41 -3.37 -1.78 7.30
C LEU A 41 -3.03 -2.90 8.29
N ARG A 42 -3.35 -4.16 7.97
CA ARG A 42 -3.03 -5.32 8.80
C ARG A 42 -1.57 -5.76 8.68
N VAL A 43 -1.03 -5.73 7.47
CA VAL A 43 0.29 -6.26 7.13
C VAL A 43 1.34 -5.15 7.05
N GLY A 44 1.01 -4.03 6.39
CA GLY A 44 1.88 -2.87 6.17
C GLY A 44 2.23 -2.08 7.43
N ALA A 45 1.42 -2.13 8.49
CA ALA A 45 1.75 -1.54 9.78
C ALA A 45 3.03 -2.13 10.41
N VAL A 46 3.46 -3.31 9.95
CA VAL A 46 4.74 -3.93 10.36
C VAL A 46 5.93 -3.34 9.61
N PHE A 47 5.74 -2.82 8.39
CA PHE A 47 6.82 -2.48 7.46
C PHE A 47 7.04 -0.97 7.28
N VAL A 48 6.07 -0.13 7.62
CA VAL A 48 6.15 1.32 7.42
C VAL A 48 6.39 2.06 8.74
N SER A 49 7.58 2.62 8.90
CA SER A 49 8.00 3.36 10.10
C SER A 49 7.73 4.87 10.03
N ASP A 50 7.26 5.39 8.90
CA ASP A 50 6.97 6.82 8.69
C ASP A 50 5.58 7.03 8.06
N ALA A 51 4.79 7.92 8.66
CA ALA A 51 3.41 8.20 8.27
C ALA A 51 3.29 8.79 6.85
N ASP A 52 4.28 9.56 6.41
CA ASP A 52 4.27 10.22 5.10
C ASP A 52 4.34 9.17 3.97
N GLY A 53 5.19 8.15 4.13
CA GLY A 53 5.30 7.04 3.19
C GLY A 53 4.04 6.18 3.13
N LEU A 54 3.38 5.98 4.27
CA LEU A 54 2.11 5.25 4.34
C LEU A 54 0.99 5.99 3.61
N LEU A 55 0.90 7.31 3.81
CA LEU A 55 -0.10 8.15 3.15
C LEU A 55 0.12 8.23 1.64
N GLN A 56 1.38 8.35 1.19
CA GLN A 56 1.70 8.30 -0.24
C GLN A 56 1.26 6.96 -0.86
N MET A 57 1.53 5.84 -0.18
CA MET A 57 1.12 4.52 -0.66
C MET A 57 -0.41 4.40 -0.83
N PHE A 58 -1.19 4.96 0.10
CA PHE A 58 -2.65 4.97 -0.02
C PHE A 58 -3.13 5.90 -1.14
N ASP A 59 -2.49 7.05 -1.33
CA ASP A 59 -2.82 7.95 -2.44
C ASP A 59 -2.55 7.31 -3.80
N ASP A 60 -1.42 6.61 -3.95
CA ASP A 60 -1.08 5.87 -5.18
C ASP A 60 -2.05 4.70 -5.42
N LEU A 61 -2.47 4.01 -4.35
CA LEU A 61 -3.47 2.94 -4.42
C LEU A 61 -4.80 3.45 -4.97
N VAL A 62 -5.34 4.54 -4.41
CA VAL A 62 -6.63 5.06 -4.88
C VAL A 62 -6.52 5.64 -6.29
N GLU A 63 -5.38 6.25 -6.64
CA GLU A 63 -5.12 6.72 -8.01
C GLU A 63 -5.13 5.58 -9.03
N LEU A 64 -4.49 4.45 -8.73
CA LEU A 64 -4.51 3.24 -9.57
C LEU A 64 -5.95 2.77 -9.84
N PHE A 65 -6.79 2.72 -8.79
CA PHE A 65 -8.18 2.28 -8.94
C PHE A 65 -9.07 3.32 -9.63
N GLU A 66 -8.81 4.62 -9.44
CA GLU A 66 -9.50 5.69 -10.17
C GLU A 66 -9.23 5.61 -11.67
N GLN A 67 -7.96 5.48 -12.06
CA GLN A 67 -7.55 5.32 -13.46
C GLN A 67 -8.15 4.05 -14.06
N SER A 68 -8.03 2.92 -13.36
CA SER A 68 -8.58 1.65 -13.82
C SER A 68 -10.11 1.67 -13.98
N ALA A 69 -10.81 2.39 -13.10
CA ALA A 69 -12.25 2.56 -13.21
C ALA A 69 -12.63 3.46 -14.40
N ALA A 70 -11.88 4.53 -14.65
CA ALA A 70 -12.08 5.42 -15.79
C ALA A 70 -11.85 4.70 -17.12
N ASP A 71 -10.86 3.79 -17.16
CA ASP A 71 -10.52 3.00 -18.35
C ASP A 71 -11.43 1.77 -18.54
N GLY A 72 -12.31 1.46 -17.58
CA GLY A 72 -13.18 0.29 -17.62
C GLY A 72 -12.45 -1.05 -17.38
N THR A 73 -11.23 -1.00 -16.85
CA THR A 73 -10.41 -2.17 -16.52
C THR A 73 -11.10 -3.01 -15.44
N ALA A 74 -11.24 -4.31 -15.66
CA ALA A 74 -11.85 -5.19 -14.67
C ALA A 74 -10.94 -5.35 -13.45
N VAL A 75 -11.51 -5.52 -12.25
CA VAL A 75 -10.73 -5.66 -11.01
C VAL A 75 -9.66 -6.77 -11.10
N ARG A 76 -9.97 -7.88 -11.77
CA ARG A 76 -9.03 -9.00 -11.94
C ARG A 76 -7.85 -8.66 -12.84
N ASP A 77 -8.00 -7.71 -13.76
CA ASP A 77 -6.89 -7.23 -14.59
C ASP A 77 -5.98 -6.27 -13.80
N ILE A 78 -6.46 -5.71 -12.68
CA ILE A 78 -5.69 -4.87 -11.77
C ILE A 78 -4.90 -5.73 -10.77
N VAL A 79 -5.60 -6.61 -10.05
CA VAL A 79 -5.03 -7.34 -8.90
C VAL A 79 -4.58 -8.76 -9.24
N GLY A 80 -4.81 -9.21 -10.48
CA GLY A 80 -4.49 -10.57 -10.92
C GLY A 80 -5.35 -11.67 -10.27
N ASP A 81 -4.94 -12.90 -10.54
CA ASP A 81 -5.53 -14.11 -9.94
C ASP A 81 -5.13 -14.28 -8.47
N ASP A 82 -3.97 -13.74 -8.10
CA ASP A 82 -3.47 -13.70 -6.72
C ASP A 82 -3.38 -12.25 -6.20
N PRO A 83 -4.45 -11.73 -5.57
CA PRO A 83 -4.45 -10.40 -4.99
C PRO A 83 -3.43 -10.21 -3.86
N VAL A 84 -3.00 -11.29 -3.19
CA VAL A 84 -2.01 -11.19 -2.12
C VAL A 84 -0.64 -10.90 -2.73
N ALA A 85 -0.26 -11.64 -3.77
CA ALA A 85 0.96 -11.38 -4.52
C ALA A 85 0.99 -9.95 -5.07
N PHE A 86 -0.12 -9.47 -5.65
CA PHE A 86 -0.24 -8.08 -6.09
C PHE A 86 0.06 -7.08 -4.97
N VAL A 87 -0.52 -7.25 -3.77
CA VAL A 87 -0.29 -6.31 -2.67
C VAL A 87 1.14 -6.40 -2.14
N GLU A 88 1.74 -7.60 -2.06
CA GLU A 88 3.14 -7.73 -1.67
C GLU A 88 4.08 -7.04 -2.66
N ASP A 89 3.87 -7.24 -3.96
CA ASP A 89 4.64 -6.57 -5.02
C ASP A 89 4.44 -5.06 -4.97
N PHE A 90 3.21 -4.59 -4.76
CA PHE A 90 2.89 -3.17 -4.61
C PHE A 90 3.68 -2.52 -3.47
N ILE A 91 3.78 -3.18 -2.31
CA ILE A 91 4.55 -2.68 -1.15
C ILE A 91 6.05 -2.54 -1.49
N THR A 92 6.62 -3.39 -2.34
CA THR A 92 8.05 -3.33 -2.70
C THR A 92 8.47 -2.03 -3.41
N ASN A 93 7.51 -1.31 -4.02
CA ASN A 93 7.77 -0.01 -4.64
C ASN A 93 8.11 1.08 -3.61
N TYR A 94 7.78 0.87 -2.34
CA TYR A 94 8.03 1.82 -1.25
C TYR A 94 9.30 1.45 -0.47
N PRO A 95 9.99 2.44 0.15
CA PRO A 95 11.21 2.19 0.93
C PRO A 95 11.05 1.07 1.98
N SER A 96 9.88 0.98 2.59
CA SER A 96 9.47 -0.05 3.53
C SER A 96 9.47 -1.47 2.96
N GLY A 97 8.92 -1.66 1.76
CA GLY A 97 8.97 -2.96 1.09
C GLY A 97 10.37 -3.34 0.66
N ARG A 98 11.18 -2.38 0.18
CA ARG A 98 12.59 -2.64 -0.12
C ARG A 98 13.41 -3.06 1.10
N TRP A 99 13.09 -2.51 2.28
CA TRP A 99 13.69 -2.97 3.53
C TRP A 99 13.27 -4.41 3.87
N LEU A 100 11.98 -4.75 3.72
CA LEU A 100 11.48 -6.10 3.90
C LEU A 100 12.17 -7.11 2.97
N THR A 101 12.35 -6.78 1.69
CA THR A 101 13.08 -7.64 0.73
C THR A 101 14.48 -7.95 1.23
N LYS A 102 15.23 -6.92 1.66
CA LYS A 102 16.59 -7.10 2.21
C LYS A 102 16.59 -7.95 3.47
N GLU A 103 15.60 -7.79 4.34
CA GLU A 103 15.53 -8.57 5.58
C GLU A 103 15.17 -10.04 5.31
N ARG A 104 14.29 -10.31 4.32
CA ARG A 104 14.00 -11.66 3.82
C ARG A 104 15.27 -12.33 3.26
N GLU A 105 16.06 -11.61 2.45
CA GLU A 105 17.34 -12.12 1.91
C GLU A 105 18.33 -12.45 3.04
N ARG A 106 18.50 -11.55 4.01
CA ARG A 106 19.38 -11.77 5.17
C ARG A 106 19.01 -13.01 5.96
N LEU A 107 17.72 -13.24 6.19
CA LEU A 107 17.23 -14.43 6.86
C LEU A 107 17.62 -15.70 6.08
N ASN A 108 17.35 -15.72 4.77
CA ASN A 108 17.67 -16.87 3.92
C ASN A 108 19.18 -17.17 3.92
N GLU A 109 20.02 -16.14 3.79
CA GLU A 109 21.48 -16.29 3.86
C GLU A 109 21.95 -16.79 5.23
N ALA A 110 21.33 -16.34 6.33
CA ALA A 110 21.67 -16.79 7.67
C ALA A 110 21.35 -18.27 7.88
N ILE A 111 20.20 -18.74 7.40
CA ILE A 111 19.83 -20.16 7.45
C ILE A 111 20.74 -21.01 6.56
N ALA A 112 20.99 -20.58 5.32
CA ALA A 112 21.89 -21.30 4.41
C ALA A 112 23.30 -21.46 4.99
N ARG A 113 23.81 -20.44 5.70
CA ARG A 113 25.10 -20.51 6.43
C ARG A 113 25.05 -21.40 7.67
N ALA A 114 23.89 -21.58 8.30
CA ALA A 114 23.74 -22.45 9.47
C ALA A 114 23.65 -23.93 9.09
N GLU A 115 23.21 -24.24 7.86
CA GLU A 115 23.10 -25.59 7.31
C GLU A 115 24.38 -26.09 6.63
N SER A 116 25.38 -25.22 6.42
CA SER A 116 26.71 -25.54 5.86
C SER A 116 27.73 -25.90 6.93
#